data_AF-A0A0K8VSI1-F1
#
_entry.id   AF-A0A0K8VSI1-F1
#
_cell.length_a   1.000
_cell.length_b   1.000
_cell.length_c   1.000
_cell.angle_alpha   90.00
_cell.angle_beta   90.00
_cell.angle_gamma   90.00
#
_symmetry.space_group_name_H-M   'P 1'
#
loop_
_entity.id
_entity.type
_entity.pdbx_description
1 polymer ?
#
loop_
_entity_poly.entity_id
_entity_poly.type
_entity_poly.pdbx_seq_one_letter_code
_entity_poly.pdbx_strand_id
1 'polypeptide(L)'
;MEGNEHDDAKKSLLESLNELYKLSENKVLSQAHCLFMTVYVIALQTGFIPQSFIVNRLKGLVPLDSWSTTHKSNMKICCSQPPSYHCDSPHETYFSENFISALKSEEEDKLKSKLIALVTGDFMMLTLSPHPSTNLLGRSSCLSIGRYVIDQSEGKNSLDSCYQKLDQLQNQLRNELFVPLRMDQLTLLGAFPLPSFMGIPRELRIEIYKHLISKELHKLQRVSKEILLEIKIFRNKI
;
A
#
# COMPACT_ATOMS: atom_id res chain seq x y z
N MET A 1 -22.57 -9.70 -11.11
CA MET A 1 -21.37 -10.56 -11.00
C MET A 1 -20.41 -10.00 -9.94
N GLU A 2 -20.91 -9.55 -8.77
CA GLU A 2 -20.10 -8.83 -7.76
C GLU A 2 -19.65 -9.72 -6.58
N GLY A 3 -20.09 -10.98 -6.53
CA GLY A 3 -19.78 -11.90 -5.43
C GLY A 3 -18.45 -12.63 -5.50
N ASN A 4 -17.90 -12.86 -6.71
CA ASN A 4 -16.70 -13.71 -6.86
C ASN A 4 -15.39 -12.98 -6.55
N GLU A 5 -15.27 -11.69 -6.89
CA GLU A 5 -13.99 -10.97 -6.73
C GLU A 5 -13.63 -10.73 -5.25
N HIS A 6 -14.64 -10.51 -4.40
CA HIS A 6 -14.43 -10.31 -2.97
C HIS A 6 -13.99 -11.60 -2.25
N ASP A 7 -14.55 -12.74 -2.62
CA ASP A 7 -14.13 -14.04 -2.08
C ASP A 7 -12.73 -14.43 -2.55
N ASP A 8 -12.38 -14.14 -3.81
CA ASP A 8 -11.04 -14.41 -4.35
C ASP A 8 -9.95 -13.57 -3.67
N ALA A 9 -10.22 -12.29 -3.40
CA ALA A 9 -9.27 -11.40 -2.72
C ALA A 9 -9.01 -11.84 -1.27
N LYS A 10 -10.06 -12.20 -0.53
CA LYS A 10 -9.96 -12.73 0.83
C LYS A 10 -9.20 -14.05 0.85
N LYS A 11 -9.51 -14.95 -0.09
CA LYS A 11 -8.83 -16.25 -0.23
C LYS A 11 -7.33 -16.07 -0.51
N SER A 12 -6.96 -15.17 -1.42
CA SER A 12 -5.56 -14.88 -1.74
C SER A 12 -4.79 -14.28 -0.55
N LEU A 13 -5.45 -13.44 0.27
CA LEU A 13 -4.89 -12.90 1.51
C LEU A 13 -4.60 -14.03 2.52
N LEU A 14 -5.57 -14.91 2.75
CA LEU A 14 -5.43 -16.05 3.66
C LEU A 14 -4.37 -17.05 3.19
N GLU A 15 -4.28 -17.34 1.89
CA GLU A 15 -3.20 -18.18 1.34
C GLU A 15 -1.82 -17.59 1.62
N SER A 16 -1.65 -16.28 1.41
CA SER A 16 -0.38 -15.58 1.69
C SER A 16 -0.03 -15.56 3.18
N LEU A 17 -1.04 -15.40 4.04
CA LEU A 17 -0.86 -15.50 5.49
C LEU A 17 -0.47 -16.92 5.90
N ASN A 18 -1.14 -17.95 5.38
CA ASN A 18 -0.79 -19.34 5.69
C ASN A 18 0.68 -19.66 5.37
N GLU A 19 1.22 -19.14 4.26
CA GLU A 19 2.65 -19.29 3.94
C GLU A 19 3.56 -18.62 4.99
N LEU A 20 3.24 -17.39 5.43
CA LEU A 20 4.00 -16.72 6.49
C LEU A 20 3.91 -17.45 7.84
N TYR A 21 2.75 -18.00 8.17
CA TYR A 21 2.55 -18.72 9.43
C TYR A 21 3.31 -20.05 9.47
N LYS A 22 3.46 -20.76 8.35
CA LYS A 22 4.33 -21.94 8.26
C LYS A 22 5.77 -21.63 8.65
N LEU A 23 6.24 -20.41 8.36
CA LEU A 23 7.60 -19.97 8.74
C LEU A 23 7.73 -19.67 10.24
N SER A 24 6.61 -19.51 10.93
CA SER A 24 6.54 -19.28 12.37
C SER A 24 6.31 -20.57 13.18
N GLU A 25 6.31 -21.74 12.52
CA GLU A 25 6.20 -23.05 13.18
C GLU A 25 7.16 -23.11 14.38
N ASN A 26 6.58 -23.31 15.57
CA ASN A 26 7.19 -23.34 16.92
C ASN A 26 7.10 -22.06 17.78
N LYS A 27 6.54 -20.94 17.30
CA LYS A 27 6.28 -19.76 18.16
C LYS A 27 4.79 -19.54 18.37
N VAL A 28 4.38 -19.40 19.64
CA VAL A 28 3.03 -18.90 19.98
C VAL A 28 2.98 -17.42 19.59
N LEU A 29 2.20 -17.11 18.56
CA LEU A 29 2.04 -15.75 18.07
C LEU A 29 0.95 -15.05 18.86
N SER A 30 1.22 -13.83 19.35
CA SER A 30 0.18 -13.01 19.96
C SER A 30 -0.77 -12.45 18.90
N GLN A 31 -1.98 -12.05 19.29
CA GLN A 31 -2.93 -11.42 18.37
C GLN A 31 -2.35 -10.21 17.64
N ALA A 32 -1.47 -9.45 18.30
CA ALA A 32 -0.76 -8.33 17.68
C ALA A 32 0.18 -8.80 16.56
N HIS A 33 0.90 -9.91 16.74
CA HIS A 33 1.73 -10.49 15.68
C HIS A 33 0.88 -10.92 14.48
N CYS A 34 -0.26 -11.56 14.75
CA CYS A 34 -1.21 -11.97 13.72
C CYS A 34 -1.73 -10.78 12.92
N LEU A 35 -2.09 -9.70 13.61
CA LEU A 35 -2.56 -8.47 12.99
C LEU A 35 -1.45 -7.82 12.15
N PHE A 36 -0.23 -7.73 12.69
CA PHE A 36 0.89 -7.13 11.96
C PHE A 36 1.25 -7.91 10.70
N MET A 37 1.21 -9.25 10.73
CA MET A 37 1.40 -10.06 9.53
C MET A 37 0.34 -9.77 8.47
N THR A 38 -0.90 -9.51 8.87
CA THR A 38 -1.96 -9.10 7.95
C THR A 38 -1.69 -7.73 7.34
N VAL A 39 -1.24 -6.77 8.15
CA VAL A 39 -0.80 -5.44 7.67
C VAL A 39 0.32 -5.58 6.63
N TYR A 40 1.32 -6.42 6.92
CA TYR A 40 2.45 -6.70 6.02
C TYR A 40 1.97 -7.26 4.68
N VAL A 41 1.11 -8.28 4.67
CA VAL A 41 0.60 -8.85 3.41
C VAL A 41 -0.22 -7.83 2.62
N ILE A 42 -1.01 -6.98 3.28
CA ILE A 42 -1.76 -5.91 2.61
C ILE A 42 -0.81 -4.87 1.98
N ALA A 43 0.33 -4.58 2.62
CA ALA A 43 1.38 -3.76 2.03
C ALA A 43 1.92 -4.38 0.72
N LEU A 44 2.17 -5.69 0.71
CA LEU A 44 2.59 -6.41 -0.49
C LEU A 44 1.53 -6.36 -1.59
N GLN A 45 0.25 -6.52 -1.22
CA GLN A 45 -0.89 -6.42 -2.14
C GLN A 45 -1.18 -5.00 -2.64
N THR A 46 -0.50 -4.01 -2.10
CA THR A 46 -0.52 -2.62 -2.60
C THR A 46 0.79 -2.25 -3.28
N GLY A 47 1.69 -3.23 -3.44
CA GLY A 47 2.87 -3.18 -4.28
C GLY A 47 4.10 -2.58 -3.61
N PHE A 48 4.10 -2.56 -2.28
CA PHE A 48 5.30 -2.37 -1.49
C PHE A 48 6.07 -3.69 -1.41
N ILE A 49 7.40 -3.61 -1.44
CA ILE A 49 8.32 -4.75 -1.25
C ILE A 49 9.23 -4.39 -0.08
N PRO A 50 9.57 -5.33 0.83
CA PRO A 50 10.51 -5.04 1.90
C PRO A 50 11.91 -4.85 1.33
N GLN A 51 12.63 -3.83 1.82
CA GLN A 51 13.94 -3.44 1.28
C GLN A 51 14.99 -4.54 1.41
N SER A 52 14.88 -5.39 2.42
CA SER A 52 15.75 -6.56 2.61
C SER A 52 15.79 -7.47 1.38
N PHE A 53 14.69 -7.62 0.66
CA PHE A 53 14.62 -8.45 -0.53
C PHE A 53 15.37 -7.87 -1.73
N ILE A 54 15.41 -6.53 -1.83
CA ILE A 54 16.16 -5.83 -2.87
C ILE A 54 17.65 -5.86 -2.56
N VAL A 55 18.04 -5.58 -1.30
CA VAL A 55 19.43 -5.63 -0.86
C VAL A 55 20.03 -7.03 -1.06
N ASN A 56 19.26 -8.07 -0.75
CA ASN A 56 19.66 -9.46 -0.95
C ASN A 56 19.62 -9.91 -2.41
N ARG A 57 19.29 -9.02 -3.37
CA ARG A 57 19.21 -9.26 -4.82
C ARG A 57 18.47 -10.55 -5.16
N LEU A 58 17.33 -10.79 -4.51
CA LEU A 58 16.57 -12.00 -4.75
C LEU A 58 16.08 -12.03 -6.20
N LYS A 59 16.59 -13.01 -6.96
CA LYS A 59 16.24 -13.22 -8.36
C LYS A 59 14.74 -13.47 -8.48
N GLY A 60 14.08 -12.76 -9.40
CA GLY A 60 12.66 -13.00 -9.73
C GLY A 60 11.67 -11.98 -9.18
N LEU A 61 12.13 -10.95 -8.45
CA LEU A 61 11.32 -9.76 -8.22
C LEU A 61 11.09 -9.02 -9.53
N VAL A 62 9.82 -8.73 -9.81
CA VAL A 62 9.37 -8.06 -11.04
C VAL A 62 8.97 -6.63 -10.68
N PRO A 63 9.51 -5.60 -11.35
CA PRO A 63 9.02 -4.25 -11.18
C PRO A 63 7.58 -4.15 -11.67
N LEU A 64 6.77 -3.38 -10.97
CA LEU A 64 5.40 -3.05 -11.30
C LEU A 64 5.37 -1.77 -12.14
N ASP A 65 4.43 -1.72 -13.08
CA ASP A 65 4.03 -0.49 -13.72
C ASP A 65 3.33 0.46 -12.72
N SER A 66 3.25 1.75 -13.05
CA SER A 66 2.58 2.73 -12.20
C SER A 66 1.13 2.34 -11.90
N TRP A 67 0.40 1.85 -12.90
CA TRP A 67 -1.02 1.49 -12.81
C TRP A 67 -1.27 0.11 -12.18
N SER A 68 -0.23 -0.68 -11.93
CA SER A 68 -0.36 -1.99 -11.27
C SER A 68 0.02 -1.92 -9.80
N THR A 69 -0.71 -2.65 -8.95
CA THR A 69 -0.44 -2.72 -7.52
C THR A 69 0.15 -4.05 -7.08
N THR A 70 0.11 -5.13 -7.87
CA THR A 70 0.62 -6.44 -7.43
C THR A 70 1.19 -7.27 -8.57
N HIS A 71 2.08 -8.19 -8.21
CA HIS A 71 2.50 -9.28 -9.08
C HIS A 71 2.62 -10.58 -8.27
N LYS A 72 2.10 -11.69 -8.81
CA LYS A 72 2.03 -12.98 -8.08
C LYS A 72 3.41 -13.49 -7.65
N SER A 73 4.45 -13.30 -8.46
CA SER A 73 5.82 -13.72 -8.07
C SER A 73 6.33 -12.94 -6.86
N ASN A 74 6.10 -11.63 -6.81
CA ASN A 74 6.54 -10.78 -5.71
C ASN A 74 5.85 -11.21 -4.42
N MET A 75 4.54 -11.47 -4.46
CA MET A 75 3.79 -11.99 -3.32
C MET A 75 4.41 -13.29 -2.79
N LYS A 76 4.66 -14.26 -3.69
CA LYS A 76 5.22 -15.56 -3.31
C LYS A 76 6.61 -15.44 -2.69
N ILE A 77 7.48 -14.60 -3.27
CA ILE A 77 8.84 -14.36 -2.76
C ILE A 77 8.77 -13.66 -1.40
N CYS A 78 8.01 -12.57 -1.28
CA CYS A 78 7.96 -11.78 -0.05
C CYS A 78 7.24 -12.48 1.11
N CYS A 79 6.33 -13.42 0.83
CA CYS A 79 5.69 -14.26 1.85
C CYS A 79 6.53 -15.48 2.24
N SER A 80 7.69 -15.71 1.60
CA SER A 80 8.59 -16.82 1.95
C SER A 80 9.64 -16.45 3.01
N GLN A 81 9.57 -15.24 3.60
CA GLN A 81 10.41 -14.85 4.74
C GLN A 81 9.56 -14.13 5.79
N PRO A 82 9.86 -14.33 7.09
CA PRO A 82 9.15 -13.63 8.15
C PRO A 82 9.51 -12.13 8.17
N PRO A 83 8.57 -11.26 8.56
CA PRO A 83 8.87 -9.85 8.76
C PRO A 83 9.89 -9.65 9.90
N SER A 84 10.76 -8.66 9.75
CA SER A 84 11.84 -8.39 10.71
C SER A 84 11.33 -7.54 11.89
N TYR A 85 10.86 -8.16 12.98
CA TYR A 85 10.43 -7.41 14.16
C TYR A 85 11.55 -7.28 15.20
N HIS A 86 11.73 -6.06 15.71
CA HIS A 86 12.53 -5.77 16.90
C HIS A 86 11.57 -5.62 18.09
N CYS A 87 11.58 -6.56 19.02
CA CYS A 87 10.84 -6.46 20.27
C CYS A 87 11.78 -5.93 21.36
N ASP A 88 11.91 -4.62 21.50
CA ASP A 88 12.70 -4.00 22.56
C ASP A 88 11.87 -2.94 23.31
N SER A 89 11.03 -3.41 24.23
CA SER A 89 10.62 -2.68 25.43
C SER A 89 9.92 -3.66 26.37
N PRO A 90 10.18 -3.63 27.69
CA PRO A 90 9.48 -4.48 28.67
C PRO A 90 7.97 -4.18 28.76
N HIS A 91 7.47 -3.11 28.12
CA HIS A 91 6.09 -2.65 28.26
C HIS A 91 5.34 -2.41 26.94
N GLU A 92 6.02 -2.42 25.79
CA GLU A 92 5.41 -2.09 24.50
C GLU A 92 5.87 -3.06 23.41
N THR A 93 4.92 -3.63 22.66
CA THR A 93 5.24 -4.43 21.47
C THR A 93 5.39 -3.49 20.28
N TYR A 94 6.55 -3.55 19.62
CA TYR A 94 6.91 -2.71 18.49
C TYR A 94 7.22 -3.58 17.27
N PHE A 95 6.69 -3.18 16.11
CA PHE A 95 7.04 -3.78 14.83
C PHE A 95 7.52 -2.69 13.88
N SER A 96 8.54 -2.98 13.07
CA SER A 96 8.93 -2.07 12.00
C SER A 96 9.33 -2.83 10.74
N GLU A 97 9.07 -2.24 9.59
CA GLU A 97 9.47 -2.79 8.30
C GLU A 97 9.84 -1.64 7.35
N ASN A 98 10.91 -1.79 6.61
CA ASN A 98 11.34 -0.83 5.60
C ASN A 98 10.83 -1.31 4.25
N PHE A 99 9.98 -0.52 3.62
CA PHE A 99 9.41 -0.82 2.32
C PHE A 99 10.00 0.05 1.21
N ILE A 100 9.85 -0.42 -0.01
CA ILE A 100 10.03 0.32 -1.24
C ILE A 100 8.89 -0.01 -2.20
N SER A 101 8.27 1.00 -2.78
CA SER A 101 7.29 0.81 -3.84
C SER A 101 7.96 0.15 -5.04
N ALA A 102 7.39 -0.95 -5.53
CA ALA A 102 7.99 -1.80 -6.56
C ALA A 102 8.01 -1.19 -7.98
N LEU A 103 8.21 0.12 -8.13
CA LEU A 103 8.36 0.79 -9.41
C LEU A 103 9.85 0.80 -9.80
N LYS A 104 10.17 0.56 -11.07
CA LYS A 104 11.52 0.78 -11.58
C LYS A 104 11.77 2.29 -11.76
N SER A 105 12.70 2.85 -10.99
CA SER A 105 13.09 4.27 -11.07
C SER A 105 14.58 4.42 -10.74
N GLU A 106 15.24 5.41 -11.33
CA GLU A 106 16.61 5.80 -10.95
C GLU A 106 16.63 6.51 -9.59
N GLU A 107 15.51 7.10 -9.18
CA GLU A 107 15.34 7.81 -7.91
C GLU A 107 14.70 6.92 -6.84
N GLU A 108 15.33 5.77 -6.54
CA GLU A 108 14.78 4.75 -5.62
C GLU A 108 14.45 5.31 -4.23
N ASP A 109 15.19 6.30 -3.73
CA ASP A 109 14.94 6.92 -2.43
C ASP A 109 13.53 7.52 -2.33
N LYS A 110 12.98 8.03 -3.44
CA LYS A 110 11.62 8.59 -3.47
C LYS A 110 10.54 7.52 -3.28
N LEU A 111 10.86 6.26 -3.53
CA LEU A 111 9.95 5.11 -3.40
C LEU A 111 10.05 4.44 -2.02
N LYS A 112 11.05 4.79 -1.21
CA LYS A 112 11.27 4.19 0.12
C LYS A 112 10.26 4.73 1.13
N SER A 113 9.84 3.86 2.04
CA SER A 113 9.00 4.18 3.19
C SER A 113 9.31 3.26 4.37
N LYS A 114 8.94 3.67 5.57
CA LYS A 114 9.10 2.89 6.80
C LYS A 114 7.75 2.74 7.48
N LEU A 115 7.33 1.49 7.68
CA LEU A 115 6.17 1.14 8.47
C LEU A 115 6.61 0.93 9.93
N ILE A 116 5.88 1.52 10.85
CA ILE A 116 6.00 1.34 12.29
C ILE A 116 4.63 0.94 12.83
N ALA A 117 4.59 -0.11 13.64
CA ALA A 117 3.41 -0.50 14.40
C ALA A 117 3.75 -0.48 15.90
N LEU A 118 3.00 0.31 16.66
CA LEU A 118 3.08 0.40 18.11
C LEU A 118 1.83 -0.22 18.72
N VAL A 119 2.00 -1.20 19.59
CA VAL A 119 0.89 -1.82 20.33
C VAL A 119 0.72 -1.12 21.67
N THR A 120 -0.50 -0.64 21.91
CA THR A 120 -0.88 0.05 23.16
C THR A 120 -2.25 -0.46 23.61
N GLY A 121 -2.25 -1.24 24.70
CA GLY A 121 -3.45 -1.97 25.15
C GLY A 121 -4.00 -2.87 24.05
N ASP A 122 -5.29 -2.70 23.72
CA ASP A 122 -5.99 -3.47 22.69
C ASP A 122 -5.88 -2.87 21.28
N PHE A 123 -5.01 -1.88 21.08
CA PHE A 123 -4.86 -1.17 19.82
C PHE A 123 -3.45 -1.31 19.23
N MET A 124 -3.40 -1.29 17.90
CA MET A 124 -2.19 -1.18 17.12
C MET A 124 -2.23 0.13 16.34
N MET A 125 -1.32 1.04 16.66
CA MET A 125 -1.11 2.29 15.93
C MET A 125 -0.09 2.06 14.82
N LEU A 126 -0.52 2.22 13.59
CA LEU A 126 0.30 2.10 12.39
C LEU A 126 0.70 3.47 11.88
N THR A 127 1.96 3.63 11.52
CA THR A 127 2.48 4.83 10.83
C THR A 127 3.39 4.41 9.70
N LEU A 128 3.07 4.86 8.48
CA LEU A 128 3.85 4.65 7.28
C LEU A 128 4.45 6.00 6.84
N SER A 129 5.75 6.14 7.02
CA SER A 129 6.48 7.37 6.73
C SER A 129 7.28 7.24 5.43
N PRO A 130 7.18 8.19 4.49
CA PRO A 130 8.04 8.20 3.30
C PRO A 130 9.50 8.51 3.68
N HIS A 131 10.41 8.30 2.73
CA HIS A 131 11.79 8.69 2.90
C HIS A 131 11.94 10.21 3.17
N PRO A 132 12.77 10.64 4.13
CA PRO A 132 12.88 12.04 4.53
C PRO A 132 13.23 13.01 3.39
N SER A 133 13.91 12.54 2.34
CA SER A 133 14.28 13.38 1.19
C SER A 133 13.10 13.84 0.33
N THR A 134 11.91 13.25 0.49
CA THR A 134 10.75 13.51 -0.37
C THR A 134 9.87 14.67 0.09
N ASN A 135 9.98 15.09 1.36
CA ASN A 135 9.05 16.03 2.01
C ASN A 135 7.56 15.62 1.94
N LEU A 136 7.26 14.35 1.61
CA LEU A 136 5.90 13.83 1.61
C LEU A 136 5.42 13.60 3.05
N LEU A 137 4.11 13.70 3.26
CA LEU A 137 3.50 13.45 4.56
C LEU A 137 3.37 11.94 4.82
N GLY A 138 3.64 11.52 6.05
CA GLY A 138 3.34 10.18 6.51
C GLY A 138 1.83 9.93 6.62
N ARG A 139 1.45 8.65 6.64
CA ARG A 139 0.07 8.19 6.84
C ARG A 139 0.00 7.36 8.10
N SER A 140 -1.08 7.47 8.86
CA SER A 140 -1.28 6.70 10.09
C SER A 140 -2.69 6.15 10.16
N SER A 141 -2.84 5.01 10.81
CA SER A 141 -4.14 4.36 11.08
C SER A 141 -4.09 3.67 12.45
N CYS A 142 -5.24 3.58 13.12
CA CYS A 142 -5.36 2.89 14.40
C CYS A 142 -6.30 1.70 14.25
N LEU A 143 -5.82 0.52 14.64
CA LEU A 143 -6.55 -0.74 14.54
C LEU A 143 -6.85 -1.28 15.92
N SER A 144 -8.09 -1.70 16.15
CA SER A 144 -8.43 -2.51 17.33
C SER A 144 -8.04 -3.96 17.06
N ILE A 145 -7.21 -4.56 17.92
CA ILE A 145 -6.69 -5.92 17.75
C ILE A 145 -7.82 -6.93 17.80
N GLY A 146 -8.62 -6.91 18.87
CA GLY A 146 -9.75 -7.81 19.05
C GLY A 146 -10.85 -7.69 17.98
N ARG A 147 -10.91 -6.57 17.25
CA ARG A 147 -11.85 -6.40 16.12
C ARG A 147 -11.51 -7.26 14.91
N TYR A 148 -10.24 -7.59 14.72
CA TYR A 148 -9.75 -8.26 13.51
C TYR A 148 -9.11 -9.63 13.78
N VAL A 149 -8.58 -9.83 14.99
CA VAL A 149 -7.96 -11.08 15.42
C VAL A 149 -8.66 -11.58 16.68
N ILE A 150 -9.08 -12.83 16.67
CA ILE A 150 -9.68 -13.53 17.82
C ILE A 150 -8.57 -14.25 18.58
N ASP A 151 -8.58 -14.18 19.91
CA ASP A 151 -7.59 -14.89 20.73
C ASP A 151 -7.90 -16.39 20.67
N GLN A 152 -6.89 -17.21 20.38
CA GLN A 152 -7.04 -18.64 20.19
C GLN A 152 -6.10 -19.45 21.10
N SER A 153 -5.88 -18.96 22.30
CA SER A 153 -5.07 -19.60 23.33
C SER A 153 -5.45 -21.06 23.66
N GLU A 154 -6.58 -21.59 23.18
CA GLU A 154 -7.13 -22.88 23.64
C GLU A 154 -7.52 -23.93 22.55
N GLY A 155 -7.15 -23.81 21.26
CA GLY A 155 -7.61 -24.81 20.29
C GLY A 155 -6.86 -24.96 18.96
N LYS A 156 -6.82 -26.21 18.46
CA LYS A 156 -6.40 -26.58 17.10
C LYS A 156 -7.41 -26.05 16.07
N ASN A 157 -7.46 -24.75 15.84
CA ASN A 157 -8.31 -24.20 14.81
C ASN A 157 -7.48 -23.73 13.61
N SER A 158 -8.09 -23.74 12.42
CA SER A 158 -7.45 -23.25 11.20
C SER A 158 -7.20 -21.75 11.27
N LEU A 159 -6.16 -21.27 10.58
CA LEU A 159 -5.80 -19.86 10.50
C LEU A 159 -6.99 -18.95 10.18
N ASP A 160 -7.89 -19.43 9.31
CA ASP A 160 -9.09 -18.71 8.88
C ASP A 160 -10.01 -18.32 10.04
N SER A 161 -10.03 -19.11 11.11
CA SER A 161 -10.82 -18.83 12.31
C SER A 161 -10.20 -17.80 13.24
N CYS A 162 -8.91 -17.50 13.10
CA CYS A 162 -8.21 -16.49 13.88
C CYS A 162 -8.60 -15.07 13.44
N TYR A 163 -9.12 -14.92 12.23
CA TYR A 163 -9.38 -13.61 11.63
C TYR A 163 -10.86 -13.35 11.41
N GLN A 164 -11.24 -12.10 11.60
CA GLN A 164 -12.57 -11.60 11.29
C GLN A 164 -12.48 -10.25 10.59
N LYS A 165 -13.49 -9.94 9.75
CA LYS A 165 -13.60 -8.65 9.04
C LYS A 165 -12.35 -8.26 8.24
N LEU A 166 -11.69 -9.25 7.62
CA LEU A 166 -10.47 -9.04 6.83
C LEU A 166 -10.69 -8.11 5.64
N ASP A 167 -11.88 -8.14 5.04
CA ASP A 167 -12.33 -7.22 4.00
C ASP A 167 -12.32 -5.76 4.50
N GLN A 168 -12.85 -5.52 5.70
CA GLN A 168 -12.86 -4.19 6.32
C GLN A 168 -11.44 -3.72 6.64
N LEU A 169 -10.61 -4.61 7.20
CA LEU A 169 -9.21 -4.31 7.51
C LEU A 169 -8.43 -3.96 6.25
N GLN A 170 -8.59 -4.77 5.19
CA GLN A 170 -7.95 -4.55 3.90
C GLN A 170 -8.37 -3.21 3.30
N ASN A 171 -9.67 -2.91 3.27
CA ASN A 171 -10.15 -1.63 2.75
C ASN A 171 -9.65 -0.44 3.57
N GLN A 172 -9.69 -0.52 4.91
CA GLN A 172 -9.19 0.52 5.78
C GLN A 172 -7.71 0.82 5.51
N LEU A 173 -6.86 -0.21 5.52
CA LEU A 173 -5.41 -0.04 5.32
C LEU A 173 -5.04 0.39 3.91
N ARG A 174 -5.72 -0.13 2.89
CA ARG A 174 -5.52 0.31 1.51
C ARG A 174 -5.83 1.80 1.37
N ASN A 175 -6.97 2.24 1.89
CA ASN A 175 -7.48 3.59 1.67
C ASN A 175 -6.83 4.64 2.56
N GLU A 176 -6.44 4.29 3.80
CA GLU A 176 -5.88 5.26 4.75
C GLU A 176 -4.35 5.33 4.69
N LEU A 177 -3.69 4.21 4.40
CA LEU A 177 -2.24 4.07 4.62
C LEU A 177 -1.47 3.86 3.31
N PHE A 178 -1.72 2.74 2.63
CA PHE A 178 -0.82 2.25 1.59
C PHE A 178 -1.03 2.90 0.23
N VAL A 179 -2.27 2.91 -0.27
CA VAL A 179 -2.56 3.48 -1.60
C VAL A 179 -2.26 4.98 -1.62
N PRO A 180 -2.70 5.81 -0.65
CA PRO A 180 -2.38 7.24 -0.67
C PRO A 180 -0.87 7.52 -0.72
N LEU A 181 -0.08 6.83 0.11
CA LEU A 181 1.37 7.07 0.11
C LEU A 181 2.01 6.64 -1.21
N ARG A 182 1.64 5.48 -1.76
CA ARG A 182 2.13 5.04 -3.07
C ARG A 182 1.76 6.06 -4.15
N MET A 183 0.52 6.55 -4.15
CA MET A 183 0.07 7.58 -5.10
C MET A 183 0.93 8.85 -5.02
N ASP A 184 1.24 9.31 -3.81
CA ASP A 184 2.08 10.48 -3.58
C ASP A 184 3.52 10.26 -4.11
N GLN A 185 4.12 9.09 -3.82
CA GLN A 185 5.44 8.69 -4.31
C GLN A 185 5.49 8.61 -5.85
N LEU A 186 4.48 7.99 -6.45
CA LEU A 186 4.36 7.83 -7.90
C LEU A 186 4.17 9.20 -8.59
N THR A 187 3.33 10.06 -8.01
CA THR A 187 3.11 11.43 -8.51
C THR A 187 4.39 12.26 -8.46
N LEU A 188 5.19 12.13 -7.40
CA LEU A 188 6.48 12.80 -7.27
C LEU A 188 7.47 12.43 -8.39
N LEU A 189 7.33 11.23 -8.96
CA LEU A 189 8.11 10.73 -10.09
C LEU A 189 7.45 11.00 -11.45
N GLY A 190 6.31 11.69 -11.49
CA GLY A 190 5.52 11.87 -12.72
C GLY A 190 4.91 10.58 -13.28
N ALA A 191 4.91 9.50 -12.50
CA ALA A 191 4.42 8.18 -12.89
C ALA A 191 2.95 8.02 -12.48
N PHE A 192 2.02 8.59 -13.25
CA PHE A 192 0.61 8.62 -12.86
C PHE A 192 -0.04 7.21 -12.95
N PRO A 193 -0.57 6.67 -11.85
CA PRO A 193 -1.11 5.30 -11.81
C PRO A 193 -2.56 5.20 -12.27
N LEU A 194 -3.30 6.31 -12.20
CA LEU A 194 -4.67 6.39 -12.69
C LEU A 194 -4.67 7.27 -13.95
N PRO A 195 -5.41 6.90 -15.00
CA PRO A 195 -5.64 7.77 -16.15
C PRO A 195 -6.48 8.96 -15.68
N SER A 196 -5.81 9.96 -15.13
CA SER A 196 -6.40 11.27 -14.87
C SER A 196 -6.18 12.13 -16.09
N PHE A 197 -7.07 13.11 -16.30
CA PHE A 197 -6.86 14.10 -17.35
C PHE A 197 -5.47 14.74 -17.23
N MET A 198 -5.00 14.99 -15.99
CA MET A 198 -3.66 15.52 -15.70
C MET A 198 -2.52 14.53 -15.93
N GLY A 199 -2.81 13.22 -15.99
CA GLY A 199 -1.83 12.17 -16.32
C GLY A 199 -1.56 12.03 -17.83
N ILE A 200 -2.36 12.67 -18.68
CA ILE A 200 -2.14 12.72 -20.14
C ILE A 200 -1.02 13.73 -20.44
N PRO A 201 -0.06 13.47 -21.36
CA PRO A 201 0.92 14.46 -21.80
C PRO A 201 0.31 15.81 -22.16
N ARG A 202 1.00 16.89 -21.79
CA ARG A 202 0.51 18.27 -21.93
C ARG A 202 0.10 18.60 -23.36
N GLU A 203 0.86 18.12 -24.33
CA GLU A 203 0.65 18.32 -25.76
C GLU A 203 -0.71 17.76 -26.19
N LEU A 204 -1.05 16.57 -25.70
CA LEU A 204 -2.33 15.92 -25.98
C LEU A 204 -3.48 16.62 -25.24
N ARG A 205 -3.26 17.10 -24.02
CA ARG A 205 -4.28 17.91 -23.31
C ARG A 205 -4.59 19.21 -24.04
N ILE A 206 -3.57 19.87 -24.59
CA ILE A 206 -3.74 21.08 -25.41
C ILE A 206 -4.57 20.76 -26.67
N GLU A 207 -4.33 19.62 -27.31
CA GLU A 207 -5.13 19.20 -28.46
C GLU A 207 -6.60 18.97 -28.06
N ILE A 208 -6.84 18.33 -26.90
CA ILE A 208 -8.19 18.18 -26.36
C ILE A 208 -8.85 19.55 -26.14
N TYR A 209 -8.14 20.54 -25.58
CA TYR A 209 -8.69 21.88 -25.39
C TYR A 209 -9.16 22.55 -26.68
N LYS A 210 -8.50 22.30 -27.82
CA LYS A 210 -8.91 22.84 -29.13
C LYS A 210 -10.24 22.28 -29.60
N HIS A 211 -10.58 21.05 -29.20
CA HIS A 211 -11.83 20.39 -29.58
C HIS A 211 -13.00 20.67 -28.64
N LEU A 212 -12.74 21.23 -27.46
CA LEU A 212 -13.78 21.57 -26.48
C LEU A 212 -14.42 22.93 -26.78
N ILE A 213 -15.75 23.01 -26.67
CA ILE A 213 -16.44 24.30 -26.79
C ILE A 213 -16.24 25.15 -25.51
N SER A 214 -16.43 26.46 -25.62
CA SER A 214 -16.18 27.41 -24.52
C SER A 214 -16.86 27.04 -23.19
N LYS A 215 -18.09 26.51 -23.26
CA LYS A 215 -18.84 26.04 -22.08
C LYS A 215 -18.17 24.86 -21.38
N GLU A 216 -17.58 23.94 -22.15
CA GLU A 216 -16.89 22.75 -21.63
C GLU A 216 -15.54 23.12 -21.03
N LEU A 217 -14.78 24.00 -21.69
CA LEU A 217 -13.56 24.57 -21.13
C LEU A 217 -13.82 25.27 -19.79
N HIS A 218 -14.92 26.02 -19.67
CA HIS A 218 -15.29 26.68 -18.42
C HIS A 218 -15.63 25.66 -17.30
N LYS A 219 -16.25 24.53 -17.63
CA LYS A 219 -16.46 23.45 -16.66
C LYS A 219 -15.14 22.82 -16.24
N LEU A 220 -14.26 22.55 -17.20
CA LEU A 220 -12.98 21.89 -16.99
C LEU A 220 -12.03 22.74 -16.11
N GLN A 221 -12.04 24.06 -16.29
CA GLN A 221 -11.32 25.02 -15.43
C GLN A 221 -11.69 24.95 -13.93
N ARG A 222 -12.85 24.40 -13.58
CA ARG A 222 -13.29 24.28 -12.18
C ARG A 222 -12.83 22.98 -11.51
N VAL A 223 -12.22 22.06 -12.25
CA VAL A 223 -11.85 20.73 -11.76
C VAL A 223 -10.54 20.78 -10.95
N SER A 224 -9.53 21.51 -11.42
CA SER A 224 -8.27 21.69 -10.67
C SER A 224 -7.63 23.06 -10.95
N LYS A 225 -6.78 23.52 -10.01
CA LYS A 225 -6.02 24.76 -10.16
C LYS A 225 -4.99 24.66 -11.29
N GLU A 226 -4.36 23.50 -11.50
CA GLU A 226 -3.42 23.31 -12.61
C GLU A 226 -4.12 23.44 -13.97
N ILE A 227 -5.28 22.80 -14.13
CA ILE A 227 -6.07 22.85 -15.36
C ILE A 227 -6.51 24.29 -15.67
N LEU A 228 -6.93 25.04 -14.64
CA LEU A 228 -7.27 26.46 -14.79
C LEU A 228 -6.09 27.27 -15.34
N LEU A 229 -4.89 27.08 -14.78
CA LEU A 229 -3.67 27.77 -15.23
C LEU A 229 -3.31 27.39 -16.66
N GLU A 230 -3.39 26.10 -17.00
CA GLU A 230 -3.06 25.60 -18.34
C GLU A 230 -4.02 26.13 -19.42
N ILE A 231 -5.33 26.16 -19.14
CA ILE A 231 -6.33 26.71 -20.07
C ILE A 231 -6.17 28.24 -20.22
N LYS A 232 -5.81 28.96 -19.15
CA LYS A 232 -5.48 30.41 -19.26
C LYS A 232 -4.30 30.64 -20.20
N ILE A 233 -3.24 29.84 -20.08
CA ILE A 233 -2.07 29.93 -20.97
C ILE A 233 -2.45 29.58 -22.41
N PHE A 234 -3.27 28.53 -22.60
CA PHE A 234 -3.77 28.13 -23.92
C PHE A 234 -4.55 29.25 -24.61
N ARG A 235 -5.47 29.91 -23.88
CA ARG A 235 -6.27 31.03 -24.41
C ARG A 235 -5.44 32.26 -24.78
N ASN A 236 -4.30 32.47 -24.13
CA ASN A 236 -3.42 33.60 -24.41
C ASN A 236 -2.46 33.35 -25.59
N LYS A 237 -2.40 32.12 -26.12
CA LYS A 237 -1.54 31.73 -27.26
C LYS A 237 -2.28 31.58 -28.59
N ILE A 238 -3.61 31.73 -28.58
CA ILE A 238 -4.49 31.81 -29.75
C ILE A 238 -4.88 33.28 -29.90
#